data_AF-A0A940DAP6-F1
#
_entry.id   AF-A0A940DAP6-F1
#
_cell.length_a   1.000
_cell.length_b   1.000
_cell.length_c   1.000
_cell.angle_alpha   90.00
_cell.angle_beta   90.00
_cell.angle_gamma   90.00
#
_symmetry.space_group_name_H-M   'P 1'
#
loop_
_entity.id
_entity.type
_entity.pdbx_description
1 polymer ?
#
loop_
_entity_poly.entity_id
_entity_poly.type
_entity_poly.pdbx_seq_one_letter_code
_entity_poly.pdbx_strand_id
1 'polypeptide(L)'
;MDKKWTIVEVLRHARHDWLNQLQLIQGYITLNKLDRVKELINEIVARAQEDSKLSNLQLPRVAERLITHNWEPHAFQISYEIHAKANEISISDEWLDQWIDAFFQMLDCELSKDVENILHLTLHTFKEAITFSFRLTGRMEEPHRIKTWLEENAKGHIKHIEIFHVDTQLLSFKLCL
;
A
#
# COMPACT_ATOMS: atom_id res chain seq x y z
N MET A 1 -12.81 -6.38 -10.96
CA MET A 1 -12.41 -7.52 -11.81
C MET A 1 -10.91 -7.58 -11.74
N ASP A 2 -10.33 -8.63 -11.17
CA ASP A 2 -8.86 -8.79 -11.14
C ASP A 2 -8.33 -8.85 -12.57
N LYS A 3 -7.63 -7.80 -12.97
CA LYS A 3 -6.94 -7.77 -14.25
C LYS A 3 -5.76 -8.73 -14.15
N LYS A 4 -5.87 -9.89 -14.79
CA LYS A 4 -4.73 -10.79 -14.94
C LYS A 4 -3.77 -10.20 -15.96
N TRP A 5 -2.71 -9.59 -15.46
CA TRP A 5 -1.64 -9.06 -16.28
C TRP A 5 -0.89 -10.20 -16.98
N THR A 6 -0.66 -10.04 -18.28
CA THR A 6 0.33 -10.88 -18.96
C THR A 6 1.73 -10.49 -18.49
N ILE A 7 2.68 -11.45 -18.52
CA ILE A 7 4.09 -11.19 -18.17
C ILE A 7 4.65 -9.98 -18.95
N VAL A 8 4.26 -9.83 -20.22
CA VAL A 8 4.70 -8.72 -21.08
C VAL A 8 4.18 -7.37 -20.59
N GLU A 9 2.97 -7.32 -20.03
CA GLU A 9 2.43 -6.08 -19.46
C GLU A 9 3.08 -5.76 -18.11
N VAL A 10 3.26 -6.74 -17.23
CA VAL A 10 4.01 -6.58 -15.97
C VAL A 10 5.39 -5.98 -16.24
N LEU A 11 6.13 -6.56 -17.18
CA LEU A 11 7.45 -6.06 -17.59
C LEU A 11 7.41 -4.67 -18.22
N ARG A 12 6.28 -4.28 -18.84
CA ARG A 12 6.09 -2.96 -19.43
C ARG A 12 5.92 -1.89 -18.35
N HIS A 13 5.10 -2.17 -17.34
CA HIS A 13 4.90 -1.27 -16.19
C HIS A 13 6.19 -1.12 -15.39
N ALA A 14 6.83 -2.23 -15.03
CA ALA A 14 8.12 -2.19 -14.33
C ALA A 14 9.17 -1.38 -15.11
N ARG A 15 9.27 -1.58 -16.44
CA ARG A 15 10.19 -0.79 -17.27
C ARG A 15 9.85 0.70 -17.29
N HIS A 16 8.56 1.05 -17.37
CA HIS A 16 8.13 2.45 -17.33
C HIS A 16 8.54 3.12 -16.01
N ASP A 17 8.33 2.47 -14.88
CA ASP A 17 8.68 3.00 -13.57
C ASP A 17 10.20 3.17 -13.41
N TRP A 18 10.98 2.19 -13.85
CA TRP A 18 12.44 2.30 -13.89
C TRP A 18 12.93 3.45 -14.78
N LEU A 19 12.31 3.63 -15.95
CA LEU A 19 12.67 4.75 -16.84
C LEU A 19 12.37 6.10 -16.20
N ASN A 20 11.24 6.24 -15.50
CA ASN A 20 10.89 7.48 -14.80
C ASN A 20 11.88 7.80 -13.68
N GLN A 21 12.26 6.80 -12.89
CA GLN A 21 13.28 6.97 -11.84
C GLN A 21 14.64 7.39 -12.42
N LEU A 22 15.07 6.75 -13.51
CA LEU A 22 16.32 7.11 -14.20
C LEU A 22 16.27 8.52 -14.79
N GLN A 23 15.13 8.95 -15.34
CA GLN A 23 14.93 10.30 -15.84
C GLN A 23 15.02 11.35 -14.72
N LEU A 24 14.44 11.09 -13.54
CA LEU A 24 14.55 11.97 -12.39
C LEU A 24 16.01 12.09 -11.91
N ILE A 25 16.73 10.97 -11.82
CA ILE A 25 18.17 10.96 -11.50
C ILE A 25 18.95 11.81 -12.51
N GLN A 26 18.74 11.57 -13.81
CA GLN A 26 19.41 12.33 -14.87
C GLN A 26 19.07 13.83 -14.82
N GLY A 27 17.82 14.17 -14.53
CA GLY A 27 17.36 15.55 -14.36
C GLY A 27 18.09 16.25 -13.21
N TYR A 28 18.19 15.62 -12.04
CA TYR A 28 18.93 16.18 -10.91
C TYR A 28 20.43 16.30 -11.16
N ILE A 29 21.04 15.33 -11.85
CA ILE A 29 22.45 15.41 -12.28
C ILE A 29 22.66 16.63 -13.21
N THR A 30 21.78 16.82 -14.18
CA THR A 30 21.86 17.95 -15.13
C THR A 30 21.75 19.31 -14.42
N LEU A 31 21.00 19.36 -13.32
CA LEU A 31 20.86 20.54 -12.46
C LEU A 31 21.96 20.66 -11.40
N ASN A 32 22.97 19.79 -11.41
CA ASN A 32 24.04 19.71 -10.41
C ASN A 32 23.53 19.55 -8.95
N LYS A 33 22.37 18.90 -8.76
CA LYS A 33 21.73 18.66 -7.45
C LYS A 33 22.09 17.27 -6.91
N LEU A 34 23.39 17.01 -6.69
CA LEU A 34 23.88 15.68 -6.33
C LEU A 34 23.35 15.15 -4.98
N ASP A 35 23.03 16.01 -4.02
CA ASP A 35 22.43 15.57 -2.77
C ASP A 35 21.02 15.00 -2.99
N ARG A 36 20.23 15.62 -3.88
CA ARG A 36 18.91 15.09 -4.28
C ARG A 36 19.02 13.76 -5.03
N VAL A 37 20.08 13.57 -5.81
CA VAL A 37 20.35 12.28 -6.47
C VAL A 37 20.56 11.18 -5.42
N LYS A 38 21.35 11.46 -4.37
CA LYS A 38 21.61 10.47 -3.30
C LYS A 38 20.33 10.14 -2.52
N GLU A 39 19.54 11.15 -2.18
CA GLU A 39 18.23 10.96 -1.53
C GLU A 39 17.32 10.07 -2.38
N LEU A 40 17.17 10.39 -3.67
CA LEU A 40 16.34 9.61 -4.59
C LEU A 40 16.82 8.16 -4.74
N ILE A 41 18.14 7.94 -4.85
CA ILE A 41 18.69 6.57 -4.91
C ILE A 41 18.38 5.80 -3.62
N ASN A 42 18.52 6.44 -2.46
CA ASN A 42 18.21 5.79 -1.18
C ASN A 42 16.72 5.44 -1.07
N GLU A 43 15.82 6.31 -1.55
CA GLU A 43 14.38 6.04 -1.61
C GLU A 43 14.06 4.84 -2.52
N ILE A 44 14.69 4.78 -3.70
CA ILE A 44 14.54 3.65 -4.63
C ILE A 44 15.03 2.34 -3.99
N VAL A 45 16.19 2.36 -3.34
CA VAL A 45 16.76 1.20 -2.66
C VAL A 45 15.85 0.75 -1.50
N ALA A 46 15.37 1.69 -0.69
CA ALA A 46 14.46 1.38 0.42
C ALA A 46 13.16 0.75 -0.08
N ARG A 47 12.54 1.33 -1.12
CA ARG A 47 11.32 0.76 -1.74
C ARG A 47 11.56 -0.66 -2.26
N ALA A 48 12.67 -0.88 -2.99
CA ALA A 48 13.00 -2.21 -3.50
C ALA A 48 13.24 -3.24 -2.37
N GLN A 49 13.78 -2.81 -1.22
CA GLN A 49 13.91 -3.67 -0.05
C GLN A 49 12.55 -4.02 0.56
N GLU A 50 11.62 -3.07 0.65
CA GLU A 50 10.26 -3.34 1.12
C GLU A 50 9.49 -4.28 0.16
N ASP A 51 9.61 -4.09 -1.16
CA ASP A 51 9.04 -4.99 -2.17
C ASP A 51 9.58 -6.42 -2.01
N SER A 52 10.88 -6.55 -1.75
CA SER A 52 11.53 -7.83 -1.49
C SER A 52 11.02 -8.48 -0.20
N LYS A 53 10.89 -7.73 0.88
CA LYS A 53 10.33 -8.25 2.14
C LYS A 53 8.89 -8.71 1.95
N LEU A 54 8.04 -7.89 1.32
CA LEU A 54 6.65 -8.18 1.04
C LEU A 54 6.49 -9.46 0.21
N SER A 55 7.26 -9.59 -0.87
CA SER A 55 7.25 -10.77 -1.75
C SER A 55 7.64 -12.06 -1.02
N ASN A 56 8.35 -11.97 0.10
CA ASN A 56 8.80 -13.10 0.90
C ASN A 56 7.86 -13.47 2.06
N LEU A 57 6.74 -12.76 2.27
CA LEU A 57 5.83 -12.97 3.41
C LEU A 57 4.87 -14.19 3.28
N GLN A 58 4.99 -14.99 2.22
CA GLN A 58 4.03 -16.09 1.92
C GLN A 58 2.58 -15.60 1.73
N LEU A 59 2.39 -14.33 1.37
CA LEU A 59 1.11 -13.73 1.00
C LEU A 59 1.17 -13.26 -0.46
N PRO A 60 1.30 -14.18 -1.45
CA PRO A 60 1.57 -13.82 -2.83
C PRO A 60 0.50 -12.94 -3.48
N ARG A 61 -0.78 -13.12 -3.14
CA ARG A 61 -1.87 -12.28 -3.70
C ARG A 61 -1.84 -10.88 -3.15
N VAL A 62 -1.68 -10.76 -1.83
CA VAL A 62 -1.52 -9.46 -1.18
C VAL A 62 -0.28 -8.75 -1.73
N ALA A 63 0.84 -9.46 -1.89
CA ALA A 63 2.05 -8.89 -2.46
C ALA A 63 1.82 -8.38 -3.89
N GLU A 64 1.19 -9.19 -4.75
CA GLU A 64 0.82 -8.80 -6.11
C GLU A 64 -0.06 -7.55 -6.12
N ARG A 65 -1.12 -7.52 -5.30
CA ARG A 65 -2.03 -6.38 -5.20
C ARG A 65 -1.32 -5.09 -4.79
N LEU A 66 -0.52 -5.13 -3.73
CA LEU A 66 0.15 -3.95 -3.21
C LEU A 66 1.24 -3.43 -4.16
N ILE A 67 2.03 -4.32 -4.77
CA ILE A 67 3.10 -3.95 -5.71
C ILE A 67 2.50 -3.33 -6.98
N THR A 68 1.42 -3.90 -7.50
CA THR A 68 0.84 -3.49 -8.78
C THR A 68 -0.18 -2.35 -8.65
N HIS A 69 -0.64 -2.02 -7.43
CA HIS A 69 -1.64 -0.99 -7.19
C HIS A 69 -1.31 0.33 -7.88
N ASN A 70 -0.09 0.85 -7.69
CA ASN A 70 0.30 2.15 -8.26
C ASN A 70 0.45 2.15 -9.79
N TRP A 71 0.31 0.99 -10.48
CA TRP A 71 0.33 0.89 -11.94
C TRP A 71 -1.02 1.23 -12.58
N GLU A 72 -2.09 1.20 -11.80
CA GLU A 72 -3.45 1.48 -12.23
C GLU A 72 -3.93 2.85 -11.73
N PRO A 73 -4.90 3.48 -12.42
CA PRO A 73 -5.46 4.75 -11.97
C PRO A 73 -6.38 4.54 -10.75
N HIS A 74 -5.84 4.76 -9.57
CA HIS A 74 -6.58 4.82 -8.30
C HIS A 74 -6.72 6.26 -7.80
N ALA A 75 -7.66 6.47 -6.89
CA ALA A 75 -7.83 7.75 -6.20
C ALA A 75 -6.68 8.04 -5.22
N PHE A 76 -5.82 7.05 -4.93
CA PHE A 76 -4.69 7.18 -4.01
C PHE A 76 -3.47 6.42 -4.49
N GLN A 77 -2.32 6.73 -3.89
CA GLN A 77 -1.08 5.97 -4.03
C GLN A 77 -0.83 5.18 -2.75
N ILE A 78 -0.23 3.99 -2.88
CA ILE A 78 0.17 3.18 -1.73
C ILE A 78 1.68 3.19 -1.50
N SER A 79 2.05 3.19 -0.23
CA SER A 79 3.39 2.89 0.25
C SER A 79 3.28 1.92 1.43
N TYR A 80 4.32 1.11 1.64
CA TYR A 80 4.32 0.17 2.74
C TYR A 80 5.68 -0.02 3.38
N GLU A 81 5.66 -0.47 4.62
CA GLU A 81 6.83 -0.85 5.40
C GLU A 81 6.58 -2.20 6.09
N ILE A 82 7.50 -3.14 5.90
CA ILE A 82 7.38 -4.52 6.31
C ILE A 82 8.34 -4.82 7.47
N HIS A 83 7.76 -5.04 8.64
CA HIS A 83 8.42 -5.52 9.86
C HIS A 83 7.97 -6.93 10.23
N ALA A 84 7.50 -7.69 9.24
CA ALA A 84 6.97 -9.04 9.41
C ALA A 84 7.90 -10.10 8.81
N LYS A 85 7.76 -11.34 9.27
CA LYS A 85 8.44 -12.52 8.69
C LYS A 85 7.42 -13.59 8.31
N ALA A 86 7.68 -14.28 7.21
CA ALA A 86 6.79 -15.28 6.64
C ALA A 86 6.37 -16.39 7.64
N ASN A 87 7.30 -16.85 8.47
CA ASN A 87 7.04 -17.91 9.45
C ASN A 87 6.16 -17.48 10.64
N GLU A 88 5.79 -16.20 10.72
CA GLU A 88 4.98 -15.63 11.79
C GLU A 88 3.55 -15.30 11.33
N ILE A 89 3.21 -15.64 10.09
CA ILE A 89 1.93 -15.33 9.45
C ILE A 89 1.07 -16.59 9.37
N SER A 90 -0.09 -16.57 10.04
CA SER A 90 -1.02 -17.71 10.08
C SER A 90 -2.36 -17.41 9.37
N ILE A 91 -2.45 -16.32 8.61
CA ILE A 91 -3.68 -15.91 7.94
C ILE A 91 -3.75 -16.40 6.49
N SER A 92 -4.97 -16.66 6.01
CA SER A 92 -5.23 -16.97 4.61
C SER A 92 -4.94 -15.77 3.71
N ASP A 93 -4.02 -15.94 2.77
CA ASP A 93 -3.68 -14.96 1.72
C ASP A 93 -4.92 -14.56 0.91
N GLU A 94 -5.77 -15.53 0.53
CA GLU A 94 -7.02 -15.28 -0.21
C GLU A 94 -7.96 -14.34 0.56
N TRP A 95 -8.21 -14.64 1.83
CA TRP A 95 -9.14 -13.84 2.62
C TRP A 95 -8.62 -12.41 2.81
N LEU A 96 -7.32 -12.28 3.11
CA LEU A 96 -6.70 -10.98 3.34
C LEU A 96 -6.68 -10.15 2.06
N ASP A 97 -6.38 -10.77 0.92
CA ASP A 97 -6.41 -10.14 -0.40
C ASP A 97 -7.81 -9.59 -0.73
N GLN A 98 -8.86 -10.39 -0.49
CA GLN A 98 -10.26 -9.98 -0.69
C GLN A 98 -10.65 -8.82 0.23
N TRP A 99 -10.19 -8.84 1.49
CA TRP A 99 -10.46 -7.76 2.43
C TRP A 99 -9.78 -6.45 1.98
N ILE A 100 -8.51 -6.53 1.57
CA ILE A 100 -7.74 -5.38 1.06
C ILE A 100 -8.38 -4.83 -0.22
N ASP A 101 -8.80 -5.69 -1.16
CA ASP A 101 -9.51 -5.29 -2.38
C ASP A 101 -10.80 -4.52 -2.06
N ALA A 102 -11.63 -5.06 -1.17
CA ALA A 102 -12.88 -4.42 -0.78
C ALA A 102 -12.62 -3.07 -0.08
N PHE A 103 -11.56 -2.97 0.73
CA PHE A 103 -11.15 -1.71 1.34
C PHE A 103 -10.69 -0.70 0.29
N PHE A 104 -9.87 -1.11 -0.68
CA PHE A 104 -9.36 -0.22 -1.74
C PHE A 104 -10.48 0.28 -2.64
N GLN A 105 -11.43 -0.57 -3.02
CA GLN A 105 -12.61 -0.15 -3.80
C GLN A 105 -13.46 0.88 -3.04
N MET A 106 -13.59 0.71 -1.72
CA MET A 106 -14.27 1.69 -0.88
C MET A 106 -13.49 3.01 -0.86
N LEU A 107 -12.17 2.99 -0.69
CA LEU A 107 -11.35 4.21 -0.75
C LEU A 107 -11.43 4.92 -2.12
N ASP A 108 -11.42 4.18 -3.22
CA ASP A 108 -11.56 4.75 -4.57
C ASP A 108 -12.90 5.47 -4.78
N CYS A 109 -13.94 5.08 -4.03
CA CYS A 109 -15.24 5.75 -4.06
C CYS A 109 -15.29 6.99 -3.16
N GLU A 110 -14.58 6.99 -2.04
CA GLU A 110 -14.70 8.04 -1.01
C GLU A 110 -13.62 9.14 -1.09
N LEU A 111 -12.54 8.91 -1.83
CA LEU A 111 -11.43 9.86 -1.94
C LEU A 111 -11.60 10.82 -3.11
N SER A 112 -11.33 12.09 -2.83
CA SER A 112 -11.29 13.16 -3.83
C SER A 112 -10.14 12.93 -4.82
N LYS A 113 -10.44 12.92 -6.12
CA LYS A 113 -9.43 12.83 -7.19
C LYS A 113 -8.70 14.15 -7.47
N ASP A 114 -9.15 15.25 -6.85
CA ASP A 114 -8.57 16.59 -7.03
C ASP A 114 -7.29 16.83 -6.19
N VAL A 115 -6.97 15.92 -5.28
CA VAL A 115 -5.78 16.01 -4.42
C VAL A 115 -5.00 14.71 -4.47
N GLU A 116 -3.72 14.78 -4.11
CA GLU A 116 -2.91 13.60 -3.89
C GLU A 116 -3.32 12.92 -2.58
N ASN A 117 -3.80 11.68 -2.68
CA ASN A 117 -4.09 10.84 -1.52
C ASN A 117 -3.01 9.77 -1.38
N ILE A 118 -2.51 9.54 -0.17
CA ILE A 118 -1.44 8.58 0.11
C ILE A 118 -1.89 7.66 1.24
N LEU A 119 -1.96 6.37 0.96
CA LEU A 119 -2.13 5.31 1.94
C LEU A 119 -0.76 4.74 2.30
N HIS A 120 -0.40 4.82 3.58
CA HIS A 120 0.76 4.15 4.14
C HIS A 120 0.30 2.93 4.95
N LEU A 121 0.81 1.75 4.58
CA LEU A 121 0.56 0.49 5.25
C LEU A 121 1.82 0.01 5.98
N THR A 122 1.73 -0.17 7.29
CA THR A 122 2.81 -0.78 8.07
C THR A 122 2.40 -2.16 8.55
N LEU A 123 3.23 -3.16 8.26
CA LEU A 123 2.98 -4.54 8.63
C LEU A 123 3.92 -4.98 9.75
N HIS A 124 3.36 -5.45 10.86
CA HIS A 124 4.12 -5.96 12.00
C HIS A 124 3.65 -7.37 12.35
N THR A 125 4.58 -8.25 12.70
CA THR A 125 4.27 -9.51 13.39
C THR A 125 4.80 -9.44 14.81
N PHE A 126 3.97 -9.83 15.78
CA PHE A 126 4.37 -9.93 17.18
C PHE A 126 3.67 -11.11 17.84
N LYS A 127 4.44 -12.06 18.38
CA LYS A 127 3.92 -13.26 19.07
C LYS A 127 2.80 -13.96 18.28
N GLU A 128 3.05 -14.27 17.01
CA GLU A 128 2.11 -14.98 16.11
C GLU A 128 0.84 -14.21 15.73
N ALA A 129 0.71 -12.94 16.13
CA ALA A 129 -0.33 -12.04 15.65
C ALA A 129 0.25 -11.12 14.57
N ILE A 130 -0.44 -11.02 13.44
CA ILE A 130 -0.12 -10.08 12.38
C ILE A 130 -0.96 -8.82 12.57
N THR A 131 -0.32 -7.68 12.42
CA THR A 131 -0.91 -6.37 12.64
C THR A 131 -0.69 -5.51 11.39
N PHE A 132 -1.77 -4.94 10.89
CA PHE A 132 -1.76 -3.99 9.78
C PHE A 132 -2.11 -2.62 10.33
N SER A 133 -1.22 -1.65 10.18
CA SER A 133 -1.49 -0.25 10.52
C SER A 133 -1.67 0.53 9.23
N PHE A 134 -2.84 1.13 9.05
CA PHE A 134 -3.16 1.95 7.90
C PHE A 134 -3.16 3.42 8.32
N ARG A 135 -2.50 4.25 7.53
CA ARG A 135 -2.53 5.70 7.65
C ARG A 135 -2.75 6.31 6.28
N LEU A 136 -3.90 6.94 6.09
CA LEU A 136 -4.29 7.61 4.87
C LEU A 136 -4.27 9.12 5.10
N THR A 137 -3.51 9.84 4.29
CA THR A 137 -3.49 11.30 4.23
C THR A 137 -4.01 11.76 2.88
N GLY A 138 -4.94 12.71 2.86
CA GLY A 138 -5.54 13.16 1.61
C GLY A 138 -6.80 13.97 1.83
N ARG A 139 -7.83 13.76 1.00
CA ARG A 139 -9.17 14.32 1.17
C ARG A 139 -10.24 13.25 0.99
N MET A 140 -10.93 12.96 2.07
CA MET A 140 -12.10 12.07 2.12
C MET A 140 -13.36 12.92 2.03
N GLU A 141 -14.25 12.58 1.10
CA GLU A 141 -15.53 13.29 0.92
C GLU A 141 -16.49 12.96 2.07
N GLU A 142 -16.62 11.67 2.42
CA GLU A 142 -17.51 11.20 3.49
C GLU A 142 -16.77 10.25 4.45
N PRO A 143 -15.94 10.78 5.38
CA PRO A 143 -15.14 9.96 6.30
C PRO A 143 -15.98 8.99 7.16
N HIS A 144 -17.24 9.35 7.45
CA HIS A 144 -18.16 8.49 8.18
C HIS A 144 -18.45 7.18 7.45
N ARG A 145 -18.53 7.18 6.12
CA ARG A 145 -18.75 5.96 5.32
C ARG A 145 -17.58 5.00 5.44
N ILE A 146 -16.36 5.53 5.45
CA ILE A 146 -15.14 4.74 5.68
C ILE A 146 -15.17 4.11 7.07
N LYS A 147 -15.51 4.90 8.11
CA LYS A 147 -15.61 4.40 9.48
C LYS A 147 -16.64 3.29 9.61
N THR A 148 -17.85 3.49 9.10
CA THR A 148 -18.93 2.50 9.14
C THR A 148 -18.52 1.23 8.38
N TRP A 149 -17.91 1.37 7.20
CA TRP A 149 -17.41 0.23 6.43
C TRP A 149 -16.39 -0.59 7.24
N LEU A 150 -15.44 0.08 7.92
CA LEU A 150 -14.45 -0.57 8.77
C LEU A 150 -15.10 -1.35 9.92
N GLU A 151 -16.10 -0.78 10.60
CA GLU A 151 -16.81 -1.42 11.71
C GLU A 151 -17.63 -2.65 11.24
N GLU A 152 -18.24 -2.56 10.06
CA GLU A 152 -19.06 -3.64 9.49
C GLU A 152 -18.20 -4.81 8.95
N ASN A 153 -17.04 -4.48 8.36
CA ASN A 153 -16.12 -5.44 7.73
C ASN A 153 -14.99 -5.90 8.66
N ALA A 154 -15.03 -5.51 9.95
CA ALA A 154 -14.13 -5.99 10.99
C ALA A 154 -14.50 -7.37 11.58
N LYS A 155 -15.33 -8.16 10.89
CA LYS A 155 -15.81 -9.47 11.37
C LYS A 155 -15.01 -10.63 10.75
N GLY A 156 -14.91 -11.76 11.47
CA GLY A 156 -14.25 -12.97 10.98
C GLY A 156 -12.83 -13.11 11.53
N HIS A 157 -11.81 -13.11 10.66
CA HIS A 157 -10.40 -13.28 11.05
C HIS A 157 -9.80 -12.08 11.80
N ILE A 158 -10.52 -10.96 11.88
CA ILE A 158 -10.09 -9.74 12.60
C ILE A 158 -10.41 -9.91 14.07
N LYS A 159 -9.36 -10.09 14.89
CA LYS A 159 -9.47 -10.18 16.35
C LYS A 159 -9.81 -8.83 16.96
N HIS A 160 -9.22 -7.77 16.43
CA HIS A 160 -9.40 -6.42 16.94
C HIS A 160 -9.16 -5.38 15.85
N ILE A 161 -10.03 -4.36 15.81
CA ILE A 161 -9.83 -3.13 15.05
C ILE A 161 -9.77 -1.96 16.03
N GLU A 162 -8.75 -1.13 15.88
CA GLU A 162 -8.57 0.09 16.65
C GLU A 162 -8.50 1.27 15.68
N ILE A 163 -9.51 2.14 15.71
CA ILE A 163 -9.55 3.34 14.87
C ILE A 163 -9.03 4.52 15.69
N PHE A 164 -7.87 5.05 15.32
CA PHE A 164 -7.23 6.16 16.03
C PHE A 164 -7.76 7.52 15.58
N HIS A 165 -7.97 7.68 14.28
CA HIS A 165 -8.36 8.95 13.69
C HIS A 165 -9.21 8.75 12.44
N VAL A 166 -10.28 9.53 12.30
CA VAL A 166 -11.09 9.63 11.07
C VAL A 166 -11.63 11.05 10.97
N ASP A 167 -11.12 11.80 10.02
CA ASP A 167 -11.69 13.09 9.60
C ASP A 167 -11.58 13.26 8.09
N THR A 168 -11.79 14.46 7.57
CA THR A 168 -11.74 14.74 6.13
C THR A 168 -10.34 14.66 5.52
N GLN A 169 -9.27 14.62 6.32
CA GLN A 169 -7.88 14.69 5.84
C GLN A 169 -6.99 13.52 6.26
N LEU A 170 -7.30 12.88 7.38
CA LEU A 170 -6.51 11.84 8.00
C LEU A 170 -7.41 10.69 8.49
N LEU A 171 -7.13 9.50 7.99
CA LEU A 171 -7.64 8.25 8.51
C LEU A 171 -6.46 7.44 9.06
N SER A 172 -6.57 6.96 10.28
CA SER A 172 -5.60 6.03 10.85
C SER A 172 -6.29 4.98 11.70
N PHE A 173 -6.00 3.72 11.40
CA PHE A 173 -6.52 2.57 12.13
C PHE A 173 -5.55 1.41 12.08
N LYS A 174 -5.78 0.44 12.96
CA LYS A 174 -4.98 -0.76 13.09
C LYS A 174 -5.88 -1.98 13.14
N LEU A 175 -5.50 -3.01 12.39
CA LEU A 175 -6.11 -4.33 12.42
C LEU A 175 -5.15 -5.31 13.05
N CYS A 176 -5.64 -6.07 14.03
CA CYS A 176 -4.95 -7.22 14.60
C CYS A 176 -5.70 -8.49 14.18
N LEU A 177 -4.99 -9.42 13.56
CA LEU A 177 -5.51 -10.69 13.07
C LEU A 177 -4.96 -11.87 13.88
#